data_AF-A0A120FLZ4-F1
#
_entry.id   AF-A0A120FLZ4-F1
#
_cell.length_a   1.000
_cell.length_b   1.000
_cell.length_c   1.000
_cell.angle_alpha   90.00
_cell.angle_beta   90.00
_cell.angle_gamma   90.00
#
_symmetry.space_group_name_H-M   'P 1'
#
loop_
_entity.id
_entity.type
_entity.pdbx_description
1 polymer ?
#
loop_
_entity_poly.entity_id
_entity_poly.type
_entity_poly.pdbx_seq_one_letter_code
_entity_poly.pdbx_strand_id
1 'polypeptide(L)'
;MSSIAVSDDTRTRPLLWLLTGDPVWVEKLALDPNNAELSDREQTLVRYGLKLTVNPADIAPSDLDTLRTAGLDEPAILELAHLVAYYNLSNRLMTGLGVRPTDQAYFAHRSKE
;
A
#
# COMPACT_ATOMS: atom_id res chain seq x y z
N MET A 1 -4.02 2.10 20.81
CA MET A 1 -4.07 1.28 19.58
C MET A 1 -4.08 2.23 18.40
N SER A 2 -2.89 2.75 18.07
CA SER A 2 -2.72 3.76 17.03
C SER A 2 -3.00 3.09 15.69
N SER A 3 -4.18 3.39 15.14
CA SER A 3 -4.50 3.18 13.73
C SER A 3 -3.29 3.65 12.93
N ILE A 4 -2.58 2.71 12.32
CA ILE A 4 -1.59 3.03 11.30
C ILE A 4 -2.38 3.86 10.32
N ALA A 5 -2.03 5.15 10.23
CA ALA A 5 -2.57 6.03 9.21
C ALA A 5 -2.13 5.45 7.87
N VAL A 6 -2.90 4.47 7.37
CA VAL A 6 -3.21 4.38 5.94
C VAL A 6 -3.80 5.75 5.68
N SER A 7 -2.92 6.69 5.33
CA SER A 7 -3.28 8.02 4.90
C SER A 7 -4.46 7.84 3.97
N ASP A 8 -5.47 8.69 4.11
CA ASP A 8 -6.59 8.78 3.18
C ASP A 8 -6.02 9.06 1.78
N ASP A 9 -5.55 8.00 1.11
CA ASP A 9 -4.61 8.11 -0.01
C ASP A 9 -5.43 8.26 -1.27
N THR A 10 -5.94 9.47 -1.38
CA THR A 10 -6.59 10.07 -2.53
C THR A 10 -5.78 9.97 -3.82
N ARG A 11 -4.51 9.53 -3.77
CA ARG A 11 -3.61 9.41 -4.92
C ARG A 11 -3.59 8.03 -5.55
N THR A 12 -3.63 6.95 -4.75
CA THR A 12 -3.46 5.57 -5.25
C THR A 12 -4.77 4.84 -5.44
N ARG A 13 -5.75 5.03 -4.56
CA ARG A 13 -7.09 4.42 -4.68
C ARG A 13 -7.75 4.63 -6.05
N PRO A 14 -7.72 5.82 -6.68
CA PRO A 14 -8.43 6.06 -7.94
C PRO A 14 -7.75 5.36 -9.12
N LEU A 15 -6.42 5.27 -9.08
CA LEU A 15 -5.66 4.52 -10.06
C LEU A 15 -5.95 3.03 -9.92
N LEU A 16 -5.98 2.53 -8.67
CA LEU A 16 -6.31 1.13 -8.42
C LEU A 16 -7.75 0.81 -8.86
N TRP A 17 -8.71 1.71 -8.63
CA TRP A 17 -10.08 1.58 -9.16
C TRP A 17 -10.09 1.48 -10.68
N LEU A 18 -9.39 2.38 -11.38
CA LEU A 18 -9.33 2.38 -12.85
C LEU A 18 -8.70 1.10 -13.40
N LEU A 19 -7.67 0.58 -12.73
CA LEU A 19 -6.94 -0.62 -13.15
C LEU A 19 -7.71 -1.92 -12.85
N THR A 20 -8.42 -1.97 -11.72
CA THR A 20 -9.14 -3.19 -11.28
C THR A 20 -10.58 -3.25 -11.75
N GLY A 21 -11.21 -2.10 -11.99
CA GLY A 21 -12.64 -2.01 -12.28
C GLY A 21 -13.54 -2.34 -11.07
N ASP A 22 -12.98 -2.56 -9.88
CA ASP A 22 -13.72 -2.93 -8.67
C ASP A 22 -13.44 -1.94 -7.52
N PRO A 23 -14.20 -0.84 -7.44
CA PRO A 23 -14.00 0.16 -6.39
C PRO A 23 -14.32 -0.38 -4.99
N VAL A 24 -15.22 -1.35 -4.86
CA VAL A 24 -15.62 -1.93 -3.56
C VAL A 24 -14.49 -2.79 -3.01
N TRP A 25 -13.87 -3.61 -3.86
CA TRP A 25 -12.72 -4.42 -3.48
C TRP A 25 -11.52 -3.55 -3.05
N VAL A 26 -11.24 -2.45 -3.77
CA VAL A 26 -10.16 -1.53 -3.40
C VAL A 26 -10.41 -0.85 -2.05
N GLU A 27 -11.65 -0.47 -1.75
CA GLU A 27 -11.98 0.08 -0.43
C GLU A 27 -11.81 -0.96 0.68
N LYS A 28 -12.24 -2.21 0.46
CA LYS A 28 -11.99 -3.31 1.41
C LYS A 28 -10.50 -3.52 1.64
N LEU A 29 -9.70 -3.55 0.58
CA LEU A 29 -8.25 -3.68 0.64
C LEU A 29 -7.60 -2.53 1.43
N ALA A 30 -8.08 -1.30 1.23
CA ALA A 30 -7.54 -0.14 1.92
C ALA A 30 -7.90 -0.09 3.41
N LEU A 31 -9.03 -0.70 3.81
CA LEU A 31 -9.49 -0.77 5.20
C LEU A 31 -8.86 -1.93 5.97
N ASP A 32 -8.86 -3.13 5.39
CA ASP A 32 -8.30 -4.32 5.99
C ASP A 32 -7.56 -5.17 4.95
N PRO A 33 -6.25 -4.91 4.75
CA PRO A 33 -5.47 -5.65 3.77
C PRO A 33 -5.24 -7.13 4.13
N ASN A 34 -5.51 -7.56 5.38
CA ASN A 34 -5.37 -8.97 5.76
C ASN A 34 -6.59 -9.81 5.37
N ASN A 35 -7.76 -9.17 5.23
CA ASN A 35 -9.04 -9.84 4.95
C ASN A 35 -9.58 -9.54 3.55
N ALA A 36 -8.77 -8.90 2.69
CA ALA A 36 -9.10 -8.68 1.30
C ALA A 36 -8.92 -9.96 0.46
N GLU A 37 -9.75 -10.14 -0.57
CA GLU A 37 -9.66 -11.25 -1.51
C GLU A 37 -8.44 -11.06 -2.43
N LEU A 38 -7.28 -11.52 -1.97
CA LEU A 38 -5.99 -11.43 -2.67
C LEU A 38 -5.54 -12.84 -3.06
N SER A 39 -4.89 -12.97 -4.22
CA SER A 39 -4.12 -14.17 -4.55
C SER A 39 -2.97 -14.37 -3.54
N ASP A 40 -2.47 -15.61 -3.42
CA ASP A 40 -1.35 -15.91 -2.52
C ASP A 40 -0.12 -15.02 -2.78
N ARG A 41 0.13 -14.70 -4.05
CA ARG A 41 1.19 -13.79 -4.47
C ARG A 41 0.94 -12.37 -3.97
N GLU A 42 -0.23 -11.81 -4.23
CA GLU A 42 -0.58 -10.45 -3.79
C GLU A 42 -0.56 -10.33 -2.27
N GLN A 43 -1.08 -11.32 -1.56
CA GLN A 43 -1.07 -11.35 -0.10
C GLN A 43 0.36 -11.38 0.44
N THR A 44 1.28 -12.05 -0.24
CA THR A 44 2.70 -12.07 0.11
C THR A 44 3.36 -10.69 -0.09
N LEU A 45 3.05 -10.01 -1.20
CA LEU A 45 3.51 -8.63 -1.45
C LEU A 45 3.02 -7.67 -0.37
N VAL A 46 1.72 -7.74 -0.04
CA VAL A 46 1.08 -6.91 0.98
C VAL A 46 1.68 -7.15 2.35
N ARG A 47 1.88 -8.41 2.76
CA ARG A 47 2.53 -8.77 4.04
C ARG A 47 3.94 -8.20 4.14
N TYR A 48 4.74 -8.34 3.09
CA TYR A 48 6.10 -7.77 3.05
C TYR A 48 6.06 -6.24 3.17
N GLY A 49 5.21 -5.57 2.39
CA GLY A 49 5.08 -4.11 2.44
C GLY A 49 4.62 -3.59 3.80
N LEU A 50 3.68 -4.28 4.45
CA LEU A 50 3.23 -3.98 5.81
C LEU A 50 4.37 -4.16 6.83
N LYS A 51 5.08 -5.29 6.78
CA LYS A 51 6.21 -5.55 7.69
C LYS A 51 7.31 -4.50 7.54
N LEU A 52 7.71 -4.19 6.31
CA LEU A 52 8.73 -3.18 6.02
C LEU A 52 8.29 -1.76 6.43
N THR A 53 6.98 -1.49 6.46
CA THR A 53 6.44 -0.19 6.88
C THR A 53 6.37 -0.05 8.40
N VAL A 54 5.92 -1.09 9.10
CA VAL A 54 5.64 -1.05 10.54
C VAL A 54 6.86 -1.43 11.37
N ASN A 55 7.54 -2.52 10.99
CA ASN A 55 8.67 -3.09 11.71
C ASN A 55 9.85 -3.38 10.75
N PRO A 56 10.45 -2.35 10.13
CA PRO A 56 11.55 -2.55 9.18
C PRO A 56 12.77 -3.26 9.79
N ALA A 57 12.99 -3.13 11.09
CA ALA A 57 14.08 -3.81 11.81
C ALA A 57 13.93 -5.33 11.87
N ASP A 58 12.71 -5.84 11.70
CA ASP A 58 12.41 -7.28 11.75
C ASP A 58 12.54 -7.96 10.38
N ILE A 59 12.86 -7.20 9.32
CA ILE A 59 13.07 -7.76 7.98
C ILE A 59 14.30 -8.67 8.00
N ALA A 60 14.11 -9.89 7.52
CA ALA A 60 15.09 -10.95 7.50
C ALA A 60 15.22 -11.56 6.09
N PRO A 61 16.31 -12.27 5.80
CA PRO A 61 16.48 -12.96 4.50
C PRO A 61 15.31 -13.87 4.12
N SER A 62 14.66 -14.50 5.11
CA SER A 62 13.49 -15.37 4.90
C SER A 62 12.27 -14.65 4.32
N ASP A 63 12.12 -13.34 4.57
CA ASP A 63 11.05 -12.56 3.94
C ASP A 63 11.28 -12.45 2.43
N LEU A 64 12.55 -12.30 2.01
CA LEU A 64 12.93 -12.28 0.60
C LEU A 64 12.75 -13.66 -0.06
N ASP A 65 13.08 -14.74 0.65
CA ASP A 65 12.84 -16.10 0.17
C ASP A 65 11.35 -16.40 -0.03
N THR A 66 10.50 -15.83 0.82
CA THR A 66 9.04 -15.92 0.67
C THR A 66 8.58 -15.20 -0.60
N LEU A 67 9.14 -14.03 -0.91
CA LEU A 67 8.86 -13.31 -2.16
C LEU A 67 9.33 -14.09 -3.39
N ARG A 68 10.51 -14.71 -3.34
CA ARG A 68 11.02 -15.59 -4.41
C ARG A 68 10.10 -16.79 -4.64
N THR A 69 9.63 -17.41 -3.56
CA THR A 69 8.68 -18.54 -3.63
C THR A 69 7.34 -18.11 -4.24
N ALA A 70 6.93 -16.86 -4.05
CA ALA A 70 5.78 -16.24 -4.70
C ALA A 70 6.03 -15.84 -6.18
N GLY A 71 7.19 -16.20 -6.74
CA GLY A 71 7.52 -16.01 -8.15
C GLY A 71 8.10 -14.64 -8.50
N LEU A 72 8.62 -13.89 -7.52
CA LEU A 72 9.35 -12.65 -7.80
C LEU A 72 10.83 -12.94 -8.07
N ASP A 73 11.38 -12.29 -9.09
CA ASP A 73 12.82 -12.24 -9.34
C ASP A 73 13.48 -11.08 -8.55
N GLU A 74 14.81 -11.05 -8.53
CA GLU A 74 15.56 -10.03 -7.78
C GLU A 74 15.22 -8.59 -8.21
N PRO A 75 15.07 -8.25 -9.51
CA PRO A 75 14.58 -6.94 -9.92
C PRO A 75 13.21 -6.61 -9.34
N ALA A 76 12.23 -7.52 -9.40
CA ALA A 76 10.90 -7.27 -8.84
C ALA A 76 10.92 -7.10 -7.32
N ILE A 77 11.77 -7.83 -6.59
CA ILE A 77 11.95 -7.67 -5.14
C ILE A 77 12.52 -6.29 -4.82
N LEU A 78 13.52 -5.85 -5.59
CA LEU A 78 14.10 -4.51 -5.44
C LEU A 78 13.06 -3.42 -5.73
N GLU A 79 12.29 -3.56 -6.80
CA GLU A 79 11.20 -2.63 -7.16
C GLU A 79 10.14 -2.55 -6.07
N LEU A 80 9.71 -3.69 -5.52
CA LEU A 80 8.77 -3.75 -4.40
C LEU A 80 9.32 -2.99 -3.19
N ALA A 81 10.55 -3.27 -2.77
CA ALA A 81 11.18 -2.60 -1.64
C ALA A 81 11.30 -1.09 -1.86
N HIS A 82 11.66 -0.67 -3.07
CA HIS A 82 11.72 0.75 -3.44
C HIS A 82 10.36 1.43 -3.39
N LEU A 83 9.30 0.80 -3.92
CA LEU A 83 7.95 1.35 -3.88
C LEU A 83 7.49 1.57 -2.44
N VAL A 84 7.66 0.56 -1.58
CA VAL A 84 7.31 0.65 -0.16
C VAL A 84 8.10 1.78 0.53
N ALA A 85 9.41 1.88 0.27
CA ALA A 85 10.25 2.93 0.83
C ALA A 85 9.86 4.34 0.34
N TYR A 86 9.54 4.48 -0.94
CA TYR A 86 9.12 5.73 -1.55
C TYR A 86 7.84 6.28 -0.90
N TYR A 87 6.80 5.44 -0.76
CA TYR A 87 5.56 5.86 -0.09
C TYR A 87 5.80 6.18 1.39
N ASN A 88 6.69 5.44 2.05
CA ASN A 88 7.10 5.72 3.42
C ASN A 88 7.76 7.11 3.57
N LEU A 89 8.65 7.49 2.65
CA LEU A 89 9.24 8.82 2.61
C LEU A 89 8.20 9.90 2.30
N SER A 90 7.42 9.69 1.24
CA SER A 90 6.39 10.64 0.78
C SER A 90 5.39 10.96 1.89
N ASN A 91 4.89 9.93 2.59
CA ASN A 91 3.94 10.08 3.68
C ASN A 91 4.55 10.87 4.84
N ARG A 92 5.80 10.59 5.23
CA ARG A 92 6.51 11.33 6.28
C ARG A 92 6.69 12.81 5.93
N LEU A 93 7.04 13.12 4.68
CA LEU A 93 7.16 14.51 4.21
C LEU A 93 5.82 15.23 4.24
N MET A 94 4.77 14.60 3.69
CA MET A 94 3.42 15.17 3.65
C MET A 94 2.92 15.51 5.06
N THR A 95 3.02 14.54 5.97
CA THR A 95 2.59 14.71 7.36
C THR A 95 3.46 15.72 8.10
N GLY A 96 4.79 15.64 7.96
CA GLY A 96 5.72 16.53 8.64
C GLY A 96 5.59 18.00 8.23
N LEU A 97 5.21 18.25 6.98
CA LEU A 97 4.97 19.60 6.45
C LEU A 97 3.51 20.06 6.58
N GLY A 98 2.61 19.22 7.10
CA GLY A 98 1.19 19.55 7.24
C GLY A 98 0.46 19.72 5.91
N VAL A 99 0.98 19.14 4.82
CA VAL A 99 0.36 19.20 3.49
C VAL A 99 -0.95 18.43 3.54
N ARG A 100 -2.05 19.10 3.17
CA ARG A 100 -3.37 18.47 3.06
C ARG A 100 -3.69 18.09 1.62
N PRO A 101 -4.39 16.98 1.38
CA PRO A 101 -4.95 16.70 0.07
C PRO A 101 -5.78 17.88 -0.41
N THR A 102 -5.69 18.22 -1.70
CA THR A 102 -6.58 19.20 -2.30
C THR A 102 -8.01 18.67 -2.29
N ASP A 103 -9.01 19.57 -2.27
CA ASP A 103 -10.43 19.19 -2.35
C ASP A 103 -10.72 18.30 -3.56
N GLN A 104 -10.06 18.56 -4.70
CA GLN A 104 -10.18 17.72 -5.88
C GLN A 104 -9.67 16.29 -5.63
N ALA A 105 -8.56 16.11 -4.92
CA ALA A 105 -8.07 14.78 -4.56
C ALA A 105 -8.98 14.11 -3.52
N TYR A 106 -9.48 14.87 -2.53
CA TYR A 106 -10.37 14.37 -1.48
C TYR A 106 -11.76 13.96 -2.00
N PHE A 107 -12.32 14.72 -2.94
CA PHE A 107 -13.65 14.49 -3.52
C PHE A 107 -13.66 13.77 -4.86
N ALA A 108 -12.50 13.49 -5.48
CA ALA A 108 -12.48 12.77 -6.76
C ALA A 108 -13.18 11.39 -6.70
N HIS A 109 -13.43 10.88 -5.48
CA HIS A 109 -13.92 9.52 -5.22
C HIS A 109 -15.26 9.50 -4.48
N ARG A 110 -15.80 10.65 -4.08
CA ARG A 110 -17.13 10.78 -3.47
C ARG A 110 -18.03 11.51 -4.44
N SER A 111 -19.03 10.81 -4.99
CA SER A 111 -20.08 11.43 -5.80
C SER A 111 -20.71 12.58 -5.00
N LYS A 112 -20.77 13.77 -5.61
CA LYS A 112 -21.63 14.84 -5.12
C LYS A 112 -23.07 14.41 -5.38
N GLU A 113 -23.70 13.80 -4.38
CA GLU A 113 -25.16 13.84 -4.27
C GLU A 113 -25.61 15.23 -3.85
#